data_AF-L2GAN4-F1
#
_entry.id   AF-L2GAN4-F1
#
_cell.length_a   1.000
_cell.length_b   1.000
_cell.length_c   1.000
_cell.angle_alpha   90.00
_cell.angle_beta   90.00
_cell.angle_gamma   90.00
#
_symmetry.space_group_name_H-M   'P 1'
#
loop_
_entity.id
_entity.type
_entity.pdbx_description
1 polymer ?
#
loop_
_entity_poly.entity_id
_entity_poly.type
_entity_poly.pdbx_seq_one_letter_code
_entity_poly.pdbx_strand_id
1 'polypeptide(L)'
;MTRNMRMFFFYDSSAATIVYCFHNIYSRPDVLARVRAEHDEVFGADVASAPAKIVENPRVAPPVPAGGLRQGSADLVLKDAEGNLFPTEGIAITMLHWVIGRNPRYWVKPDEFIPDRWLQLVMVEARAVLACIIREFDIRDSFAEIDGKRKLDTSGLGGQRVFMVEAGAAHPTDGYPCRVSLSGYKA
;
A
#
# COMPACT_ATOMS: atom_id res chain seq x y z
N MET A 1 -23.54 1.44 12.72
CA MET A 1 -22.60 2.58 12.80
C MET A 1 -21.27 2.12 12.21
N THR A 2 -21.11 2.28 10.89
CA THR A 2 -19.88 1.93 10.15
C THR A 2 -18.83 2.98 10.54
N ARG A 3 -17.90 2.62 11.42
CA ARG A 3 -16.79 3.51 11.79
C ARG A 3 -15.82 3.54 10.62
N ASN A 4 -15.95 4.57 9.77
CA ASN A 4 -14.97 4.85 8.73
C ASN A 4 -13.61 5.08 9.40
N MET A 5 -12.55 4.50 8.86
CA MET A 5 -11.16 4.68 9.31
C MET A 5 -10.62 6.09 8.93
N ARG A 6 -11.42 7.14 9.18
CA ARG A 6 -11.08 8.55 8.92
C ARG A 6 -10.40 9.24 10.11
N MET A 7 -10.06 8.50 11.16
CA MET A 7 -9.41 9.05 12.34
C MET A 7 -8.20 8.16 12.64
N PHE A 8 -7.01 8.57 12.20
CA PHE A 8 -5.79 8.64 13.06
C PHE A 8 -4.47 9.02 12.37
N PHE A 9 -4.37 9.21 11.04
CA PHE A 9 -3.08 9.59 10.43
C PHE A 9 -3.17 10.82 9.51
N PHE A 10 -2.63 11.94 9.98
CA PHE A 10 -2.18 13.02 9.10
C PHE A 10 -0.95 12.51 8.33
N TYR A 11 -1.09 12.15 7.04
CA TYR A 11 -0.10 12.18 5.94
C TYR A 11 -0.71 11.44 4.74
N ASP A 12 -1.14 12.20 3.73
CA ASP A 12 -2.04 11.75 2.64
C ASP A 12 -1.53 10.50 1.89
N SER A 13 -0.24 10.42 1.61
CA SER A 13 0.38 9.29 0.88
C SER A 13 0.79 8.12 1.77
N SER A 14 1.31 8.38 2.98
CA SER A 14 1.71 7.34 3.93
C SER A 14 0.50 6.56 4.43
N ALA A 15 -0.60 7.25 4.76
CA ALA A 15 -1.84 6.62 5.21
C ALA A 15 -2.44 5.70 4.13
N ALA A 16 -2.53 6.17 2.88
CA ALA A 16 -3.00 5.36 1.77
C ALA A 16 -2.14 4.10 1.55
N THR A 17 -0.81 4.23 1.68
CA THR A 17 0.12 3.11 1.61
C THR A 17 -0.15 2.09 2.71
N ILE A 18 -0.26 2.53 3.96
CA ILE A 18 -0.54 1.67 5.12
C ILE A 18 -1.88 0.93 4.94
N VAL A 19 -2.92 1.61 4.47
CA VAL A 19 -4.23 0.99 4.20
C VAL A 19 -4.12 -0.09 3.11
N TYR A 20 -3.37 0.17 2.04
CA TYR A 20 -3.18 -0.82 0.98
C TYR A 20 -2.34 -2.01 1.47
N CYS A 21 -1.37 -1.79 2.35
CA CYS A 21 -0.64 -2.87 3.03
C CYS A 21 -1.60 -3.73 3.87
N PHE A 22 -2.44 -3.12 4.72
CA PHE A 22 -3.45 -3.87 5.48
C PHE A 22 -4.38 -4.67 4.58
N HIS A 23 -4.91 -4.06 3.52
CA HIS A 23 -5.76 -4.76 2.57
C HIS A 23 -5.08 -6.01 2.01
N ASN A 24 -3.84 -5.87 1.53
CA ASN A 24 -3.15 -6.97 0.89
C ASN A 24 -2.73 -8.08 1.86
N ILE A 25 -2.45 -7.73 3.13
CA ILE A 25 -2.09 -8.70 4.16
C ILE A 25 -3.35 -9.42 4.67
N TYR A 26 -4.39 -8.70 5.08
CA TYR A 26 -5.59 -9.32 5.68
C TYR A 26 -6.46 -10.08 4.67
N SER A 27 -6.39 -9.75 3.37
CA SER A 27 -7.04 -10.54 2.33
C SER A 27 -6.33 -11.88 2.04
N ARG A 28 -5.15 -12.13 2.63
CA ARG A 28 -4.31 -13.30 2.38
C ARG A 28 -3.82 -13.93 3.69
N PRO A 29 -4.54 -14.94 4.21
CA PRO A 29 -4.24 -15.54 5.53
C PRO A 29 -2.82 -16.11 5.64
N ASP A 30 -2.27 -16.66 4.56
CA ASP A 30 -0.90 -17.18 4.48
C ASP A 30 0.15 -16.07 4.66
N VAL A 31 -0.07 -14.92 4.02
CA VAL A 31 0.79 -13.73 4.16
C VAL A 31 0.68 -13.19 5.59
N LEU A 32 -0.53 -13.06 6.12
CA LEU A 32 -0.75 -12.59 7.50
C LEU A 32 -0.01 -13.47 8.51
N ALA A 33 -0.07 -14.79 8.37
CA ALA A 33 0.63 -15.72 9.24
C ALA A 33 2.16 -15.54 9.15
N ARG A 34 2.71 -15.42 7.94
CA ARG A 34 4.15 -15.16 7.72
C ARG A 34 4.61 -13.86 8.35
N VAL A 35 3.85 -12.78 8.16
CA VAL A 35 4.17 -11.46 8.73
C VAL A 35 4.15 -11.49 10.26
N ARG A 36 3.16 -12.16 10.86
CA ARG A 36 3.10 -12.33 12.32
C ARG A 36 4.28 -13.14 12.86
N ALA A 37 4.66 -14.22 12.18
CA ALA A 37 5.83 -15.03 12.55
C ALA A 37 7.15 -14.23 12.45
N GLU A 38 7.33 -13.45 11.38
CA GLU A 38 8.48 -12.54 11.24
C GLU A 38 8.51 -11.49 12.36
N HIS A 39 7.35 -10.93 12.72
CA HIS A 39 7.26 -9.99 13.84
C HIS A 39 7.63 -10.64 15.17
N ASP A 40 7.29 -11.91 15.40
CA ASP A 40 7.70 -12.62 16.60
C ASP A 40 9.22 -12.86 16.62
N GLU A 41 9.83 -13.16 15.48
CA GLU A 41 11.29 -13.34 15.37
C GLU A 41 12.03 -12.02 15.66
N VAL A 42 11.60 -10.92 15.06
CA VAL A 42 12.28 -9.62 15.14
C VAL A 42 11.97 -8.91 16.46
N PHE A 43 10.70 -8.81 16.81
CA PHE A 43 10.24 -8.03 17.95
C PHE A 43 10.02 -8.89 19.20
N GLY A 44 10.03 -10.22 19.10
CA GLY A 44 9.64 -11.10 20.20
C GLY A 44 8.12 -11.30 20.25
N ALA A 45 7.67 -12.30 21.00
CA ALA A 45 6.25 -12.66 21.14
C ALA A 45 5.42 -11.61 21.93
N ASP A 46 6.08 -10.80 22.76
CA ASP A 46 5.41 -9.70 23.47
C ASP A 46 5.21 -8.48 22.55
N VAL A 47 3.94 -8.19 22.22
CA VAL A 47 3.54 -7.04 21.41
C VAL A 47 4.00 -5.71 22.05
N ALA A 48 4.00 -5.62 23.37
CA ALA A 48 4.37 -4.39 24.09
C ALA A 48 5.87 -4.05 23.94
N SER A 49 6.70 -5.02 23.56
CA SER A 49 8.13 -4.85 23.36
C SER A 49 8.51 -4.27 22.00
N ALA A 50 7.61 -4.32 21.01
CA ALA A 50 7.87 -3.87 19.64
C ALA A 50 8.21 -2.36 19.54
N PRO A 51 7.49 -1.43 20.19
CA PRO A 51 7.81 -0.01 20.12
C PRO A 51 9.22 0.33 20.59
N ALA A 52 9.67 -0.29 21.70
CA ALA A 52 11.01 -0.07 22.24
C ALA A 52 12.11 -0.53 21.27
N LYS A 53 11.95 -1.71 20.67
CA LYS A 53 12.88 -2.26 19.68
C LYS A 53 12.95 -1.46 18.39
N ILE A 54 11.84 -0.83 17.98
CA ILE A 54 11.80 0.06 16.81
C ILE A 54 12.63 1.32 17.07
N VAL A 55 12.54 1.89 18.27
CA VAL A 55 13.31 3.08 18.67
C VAL A 55 14.81 2.78 18.70
N GLU A 56 15.21 1.58 19.14
CA GLU A 56 16.61 1.18 19.25
C GLU A 56 17.32 0.98 17.90
N ASN A 57 16.60 0.64 16.82
CA ASN A 57 17.21 0.41 15.50
C ASN A 57 16.47 1.12 14.34
N PRO A 58 16.78 2.40 14.10
CA PRO A 58 16.18 3.17 13.01
C PRO A 58 16.74 2.85 11.62
N ARG A 59 17.75 1.97 11.46
CA ARG A 59 18.36 1.63 10.14
C ARG A 59 17.51 0.70 9.27
N VAL A 60 16.33 0.31 9.73
CA VAL A 60 15.30 -0.41 8.96
C VAL A 60 14.61 0.55 7.95
N ALA A 61 15.34 1.53 7.39
CA ALA A 61 14.75 2.75 6.83
C ALA A 61 15.47 3.26 5.56
N PRO A 62 15.01 2.92 4.36
CA PRO A 62 15.35 3.66 3.15
C PRO A 62 14.31 4.75 2.82
N PRO A 63 14.70 5.81 2.09
CA PRO A 63 13.84 6.94 1.75
C PRO A 63 12.78 6.63 0.69
N VAL A 64 11.75 7.48 0.65
CA VAL A 64 10.49 7.37 -0.08
C VAL A 64 10.65 7.52 -1.61
N PRO A 65 10.14 6.60 -2.43
CA PRO A 65 9.84 6.89 -3.83
C PRO A 65 8.46 7.56 -3.90
N ALA A 66 8.44 8.89 -3.94
CA ALA A 66 7.23 9.64 -4.26
C ALA A 66 6.92 9.50 -5.76
N GLY A 67 5.75 8.92 -6.07
CA GLY A 67 5.20 9.00 -7.40
C GLY A 67 4.64 10.39 -7.64
N GLY A 68 5.47 11.28 -8.20
CA GLY A 68 5.11 12.68 -8.43
C GLY A 68 4.75 12.98 -9.88
N LEU A 69 3.84 13.94 -10.06
CA LEU A 69 3.76 14.75 -11.27
C LEU A 69 5.08 15.53 -11.40
N ARG A 70 5.70 15.49 -12.58
CA ARG A 70 6.94 16.22 -12.87
C ARG A 70 6.67 17.27 -13.93
N GLN A 71 7.16 18.48 -13.73
CA GLN A 71 7.16 19.47 -14.80
C GLN A 71 8.21 19.07 -15.84
N GLY A 72 7.79 18.86 -17.09
CA GLY A 72 8.71 18.65 -18.19
C GLY A 72 9.44 19.93 -18.56
N SER A 73 10.56 19.76 -19.27
CA SER A 73 11.54 20.81 -19.52
C SER A 73 12.10 20.70 -20.95
N ALA A 74 12.65 21.80 -21.47
CA ALA A 74 13.18 21.86 -22.83
C ALA A 74 14.37 20.90 -23.08
N ASP A 75 15.10 20.55 -22.02
CA ASP A 75 16.23 19.63 -22.02
C ASP A 75 15.82 18.15 -21.85
N LEU A 76 14.54 17.86 -21.60
CA LEU A 76 14.02 16.50 -21.48
C LEU A 76 13.13 16.15 -22.67
N VAL A 77 13.62 15.24 -23.52
CA VAL A 77 12.85 14.63 -24.62
C VAL A 77 12.73 13.14 -24.33
N LEU A 78 11.50 12.65 -24.12
CA LEU A 78 11.27 11.23 -23.92
C LEU A 78 11.34 10.50 -25.25
N LYS A 79 11.80 9.24 -25.21
CA LYS A 79 11.89 8.38 -26.38
C LYS A 79 11.20 7.05 -26.09
N ASP A 80 10.33 6.61 -26.99
CA ASP A 80 9.72 5.28 -26.90
C ASP A 80 10.63 4.17 -27.47
N ALA A 81 10.13 2.93 -27.49
CA ALA A 81 10.91 1.78 -27.97
C ALA A 81 11.10 1.79 -29.49
N GLU A 82 10.17 2.41 -30.22
CA GLU A 82 10.16 2.57 -31.68
C GLU A 82 11.04 3.75 -32.13
N GLY A 83 11.45 4.59 -31.18
CA GLY A 83 12.37 5.69 -31.35
C GLY A 83 11.73 7.03 -31.62
N ASN A 84 10.41 7.14 -31.46
CA ASN A 84 9.69 8.41 -31.53
C ASN A 84 10.10 9.32 -30.38
N LEU A 85 10.15 10.62 -30.66
CA LEU A 85 10.59 11.64 -29.72
C LEU A 85 9.40 12.45 -29.21
N PHE A 86 9.36 12.66 -27.90
CA PHE A 86 8.31 13.41 -27.20
C PHE A 86 8.96 14.54 -26.40
N PRO A 87 9.06 15.75 -26.96
CA PRO A 87 9.51 16.93 -26.22
C PRO A 87 8.61 17.18 -25.01
N THR A 88 9.18 17.54 -23.86
CA THR A 88 8.40 17.67 -22.62
C THR A 88 8.23 19.10 -22.13
N GLU A 89 8.79 20.10 -22.82
CA GLU A 89 8.66 21.50 -22.44
C GLU A 89 7.19 21.91 -22.32
N GLY A 90 6.82 22.47 -21.16
CA GLY A 90 5.43 22.86 -20.89
C GLY A 90 4.46 21.71 -20.66
N ILE A 91 4.92 20.45 -20.68
CA ILE A 91 4.09 19.26 -20.46
C ILE A 91 4.30 18.72 -19.03
N ALA A 92 3.21 18.45 -18.33
CA ALA A 92 3.27 17.74 -17.06
C ALA A 92 3.39 16.23 -17.29
N ILE A 93 4.42 15.61 -16.72
CA ILE A 93 4.75 14.20 -16.87
C ILE A 93 4.26 13.44 -15.64
N THR A 94 3.34 12.50 -15.86
CA THR A 94 2.83 11.63 -14.80
C THR A 94 3.45 10.25 -14.92
N MET A 95 4.08 9.78 -13.83
CA MET A 95 4.55 8.40 -13.76
C MET A 95 3.39 7.48 -13.35
N LEU A 96 2.97 6.61 -14.27
CA LEU A 96 1.89 5.64 -14.04
C LEU A 96 2.39 4.40 -13.29
N HIS A 97 2.78 4.57 -12.02
CA HIS A 97 3.36 3.52 -11.18
C HIS A 97 2.53 2.23 -11.15
N TRP A 98 1.19 2.35 -11.14
CA TRP A 98 0.30 1.20 -11.15
C TRP A 98 0.44 0.36 -12.42
N VAL A 99 0.53 1.01 -13.59
CA VAL A 99 0.70 0.35 -14.90
C VAL A 99 2.11 -0.21 -15.03
N ILE A 100 3.13 0.57 -14.63
CA ILE A 100 4.53 0.15 -14.68
C ILE A 100 4.74 -1.11 -13.82
N GLY A 101 4.23 -1.11 -12.58
CA GLY A 101 4.33 -2.23 -11.64
C GLY A 101 3.58 -3.50 -12.08
N ARG A 102 2.70 -3.39 -13.08
CA ARG A 102 1.93 -4.50 -13.66
C ARG A 102 2.35 -4.89 -15.07
N ASN A 103 3.41 -4.28 -15.60
CA ASN A 103 3.85 -4.57 -16.96
C ASN A 103 4.61 -5.93 -17.00
N PRO A 104 4.10 -6.96 -17.71
CA PRO A 104 4.74 -8.28 -17.76
C PRO A 104 6.10 -8.26 -18.46
N ARG A 105 6.42 -7.20 -19.22
CA ARG A 105 7.75 -7.01 -19.83
C ARG A 105 8.84 -6.82 -18.77
N TYR A 106 8.50 -6.21 -17.64
CA TYR A 106 9.46 -5.82 -16.60
C TYR A 106 9.27 -6.59 -15.29
N TRP A 107 8.07 -7.15 -15.04
CA TRP A 107 7.74 -7.83 -13.79
C TRP A 107 7.28 -9.26 -14.04
N VAL A 108 8.01 -10.23 -13.48
CA VAL A 108 7.59 -11.64 -13.46
C VAL A 108 6.37 -11.79 -12.55
N LYS A 109 5.26 -12.35 -13.06
CA LYS A 109 3.98 -12.47 -12.33
C LYS A 109 3.51 -11.10 -11.80
N PRO A 110 3.18 -10.15 -12.70
CA PRO A 110 2.87 -8.76 -12.32
C PRO A 110 1.64 -8.61 -11.42
N ASP A 111 0.65 -9.49 -11.62
CA ASP A 111 -0.63 -9.45 -10.92
C ASP A 111 -0.64 -10.27 -9.62
N GLU A 112 0.40 -11.07 -9.37
CA GLU A 112 0.56 -11.81 -8.12
C GLU A 112 1.14 -10.89 -7.03
N PHE A 113 0.56 -10.97 -5.83
CA PHE A 113 1.11 -10.29 -4.65
C PHE A 113 2.31 -11.09 -4.13
N ILE A 114 3.52 -10.59 -4.40
CA ILE A 114 4.79 -11.19 -3.98
C ILE A 114 5.46 -10.22 -2.99
N PRO A 115 5.30 -10.41 -1.67
CA PRO A 115 5.88 -9.53 -0.65
C PRO A 115 7.38 -9.34 -0.81
N ASP A 116 8.07 -10.44 -1.14
CA ASP A 116 9.53 -10.54 -1.25
C ASP A 116 10.12 -9.58 -2.30
N ARG A 117 9.30 -9.12 -3.26
CA ARG A 117 9.69 -8.12 -4.28
C ARG A 117 10.00 -6.75 -3.68
N TRP A 118 9.46 -6.45 -2.49
CA TRP A 118 9.46 -5.11 -1.92
C TRP A 118 9.95 -5.07 -0.46
N LEU A 119 10.47 -6.18 0.06
CA LEU A 119 10.87 -6.31 1.47
C LEU A 119 11.92 -5.29 1.92
N GLN A 120 12.62 -4.61 1.01
CA GLN A 120 13.53 -3.51 1.37
C GLN A 120 12.84 -2.15 1.52
N LEU A 121 11.68 -1.91 0.90
CA LEU A 121 11.12 -0.56 0.65
C LEU A 121 10.03 -0.08 1.62
N VAL A 122 9.66 -0.85 2.65
CA VAL A 122 8.57 -0.42 3.53
C VAL A 122 9.06 0.67 4.49
N MET A 123 8.39 1.83 4.42
CA MET A 123 8.57 3.00 5.28
C MET A 123 8.64 2.63 6.77
N VAL A 124 9.48 3.32 7.56
CA VAL A 124 9.60 3.12 9.02
C VAL A 124 8.26 3.21 9.72
N GLU A 125 7.49 4.26 9.40
CA GLU A 125 6.16 4.47 9.96
C GLU A 125 5.21 3.34 9.59
N ALA A 126 5.26 2.87 8.33
CA ALA A 126 4.44 1.75 7.90
C ALA A 126 4.86 0.46 8.60
N ARG A 127 6.15 0.13 8.70
CA ARG A 127 6.62 -1.08 9.41
C ARG A 127 6.25 -1.07 10.88
N ALA A 128 6.45 0.06 11.56
CA ALA A 128 6.11 0.21 12.98
C ALA A 128 4.60 0.10 13.21
N VAL A 129 3.81 0.83 12.41
CA VAL A 129 2.34 0.78 12.48
C VAL A 129 1.83 -0.62 12.13
N LEU A 130 2.37 -1.26 11.10
CA LEU A 130 2.04 -2.64 10.74
C LEU A 130 2.42 -3.61 11.86
N ALA A 131 3.61 -3.48 12.46
CA ALA A 131 4.06 -4.35 13.55
C ALA A 131 3.14 -4.29 14.77
N CYS A 132 2.75 -3.09 15.20
CA CYS A 132 1.85 -2.92 16.33
C CYS A 132 0.40 -3.34 15.97
N ILE A 133 -0.13 -2.85 14.85
CA ILE A 133 -1.55 -3.03 14.52
C ILE A 133 -1.86 -4.45 14.04
N ILE A 134 -0.99 -5.10 13.26
CA ILE A 134 -1.25 -6.46 12.72
C ILE A 134 -1.32 -7.51 13.83
N ARG A 135 -0.60 -7.27 14.93
CA ARG A 135 -0.60 -8.19 16.07
C ARG A 135 -1.80 -7.94 16.96
N GLU A 136 -2.22 -6.70 17.13
CA GLU A 136 -3.25 -6.34 18.11
C GLU A 136 -4.69 -6.41 17.53
N PHE A 137 -4.85 -6.14 16.24
CA PHE A 137 -6.15 -6.06 15.58
C PHE A 137 -6.27 -7.04 14.42
N ASP A 138 -7.51 -7.38 14.08
CA ASP A 138 -7.88 -7.95 12.79
C ASP A 138 -8.72 -6.91 12.05
N ILE A 139 -8.30 -6.57 10.83
CA ILE A 139 -8.98 -5.58 9.98
C ILE A 139 -9.50 -6.29 8.74
N ARG A 140 -10.80 -6.21 8.50
CA ARG A 140 -11.44 -6.76 7.29
C ARG A 140 -12.19 -5.68 6.56
N ASP A 141 -12.03 -5.61 5.24
CA ASP A 141 -12.85 -4.71 4.45
C ASP A 141 -14.34 -5.10 4.53
N SER A 142 -15.21 -4.13 4.33
CA SER A 142 -16.65 -4.31 4.34
C SER A 142 -17.29 -3.78 3.05
N PHE A 143 -16.59 -3.91 1.92
CA PHE A 143 -17.10 -3.47 0.62
C PHE A 143 -18.40 -4.19 0.23
N ALA A 144 -18.51 -5.48 0.55
CA ALA A 144 -19.73 -6.24 0.32
C ALA A 144 -20.97 -5.66 1.04
N GLU A 145 -20.77 -5.04 2.20
CA GLU A 145 -21.86 -4.43 2.98
C GLU A 145 -22.30 -3.08 2.40
N ILE A 146 -21.34 -2.28 1.93
CA ILE A 146 -21.63 -0.94 1.40
C ILE A 146 -22.10 -0.97 -0.05
N ASP A 147 -21.63 -1.93 -0.84
CA ASP A 147 -22.03 -2.07 -2.24
C ASP A 147 -23.44 -2.65 -2.31
N GLY A 148 -23.82 -3.55 -1.39
CA GLY A 148 -25.13 -4.16 -1.35
C GLY A 148 -25.49 -4.83 -2.69
N LYS A 149 -26.43 -4.25 -3.45
CA LYS A 149 -26.82 -4.71 -4.79
C LYS A 149 -26.13 -3.98 -5.93
N ARG A 150 -25.39 -2.91 -5.64
CA ARG A 150 -24.68 -2.10 -6.65
C ARG A 150 -23.54 -2.94 -7.23
N LYS A 151 -23.50 -3.05 -8.56
CA LYS A 151 -22.33 -3.60 -9.27
C LYS A 151 -21.51 -2.45 -9.81
N LEU A 152 -20.29 -2.31 -9.31
CA LEU A 152 -19.28 -1.46 -9.93
C LEU A 152 -18.65 -2.22 -11.10
N ASP A 153 -18.41 -1.53 -12.21
CA ASP A 153 -17.59 -2.09 -13.28
C ASP A 153 -16.11 -2.00 -12.88
N THR A 154 -15.49 -3.16 -12.62
CA THR A 154 -14.07 -3.29 -12.27
C THR A 154 -13.24 -3.91 -13.40
N SER A 155 -13.79 -4.02 -14.61
CA SER A 155 -13.12 -4.64 -15.76
C SER A 155 -11.80 -3.93 -16.11
N GLY A 156 -11.77 -2.60 -16.07
CA GLY A 156 -10.57 -1.78 -16.26
C GLY A 156 -9.57 -1.79 -15.10
N LEU A 157 -9.90 -2.45 -13.99
CA LEU A 157 -9.13 -2.46 -12.74
C LEU A 157 -8.60 -3.85 -12.38
N GLY A 158 -8.60 -4.77 -13.35
CA GLY A 158 -8.20 -6.17 -13.11
C GLY A 158 -9.11 -6.86 -12.09
N GLY A 159 -10.39 -6.48 -12.02
CA GLY A 159 -11.35 -7.03 -11.07
C GLY A 159 -11.18 -6.52 -9.63
N GLN A 160 -10.24 -5.62 -9.37
CA GLN A 160 -9.97 -5.11 -8.02
C GLN A 160 -11.04 -4.11 -7.57
N ARG A 161 -11.67 -4.36 -6.43
CA ARG A 161 -12.64 -3.43 -5.79
C ARG A 161 -11.95 -2.33 -4.99
N VAL A 162 -10.70 -2.58 -4.58
CA VAL A 162 -9.85 -1.64 -3.84
C VAL A 162 -8.81 -1.09 -4.79
N PHE A 163 -8.97 0.17 -5.18
CA PHE A 163 -8.06 0.88 -6.08
C PHE A 163 -7.85 2.32 -5.63
N MET A 164 -6.80 2.95 -6.16
CA MET A 164 -6.49 4.34 -5.84
C MET A 164 -7.36 5.27 -6.70
N VAL A 165 -7.99 6.25 -6.05
CA VAL A 165 -8.72 7.36 -6.66
C VAL A 165 -7.95 8.63 -6.36
N GLU A 166 -7.73 9.44 -7.38
CA GLU A 166 -7.04 10.72 -7.24
C GLU A 166 -8.00 11.77 -6.66
N ALA A 167 -7.67 12.31 -5.48
CA ALA A 167 -8.41 13.36 -4.80
C ALA A 167 -7.43 14.29 -4.08
N GLY A 168 -6.53 14.93 -4.84
CA GLY A 168 -5.38 15.71 -4.31
C GLY A 168 -4.18 14.82 -3.98
N ALA A 169 -4.41 13.68 -3.35
CA ALA A 169 -3.49 12.54 -3.29
C ALA A 169 -4.21 11.25 -3.71
N ALA A 170 -3.44 10.16 -3.82
CA ALA A 170 -4.00 8.85 -4.11
C ALA A 170 -4.66 8.24 -2.85
N HIS A 171 -5.97 8.01 -2.91
CA HIS A 171 -6.78 7.49 -1.81
C HIS A 171 -7.43 6.16 -2.17
N PRO A 172 -7.58 5.21 -1.23
CA PRO A 172 -8.40 4.02 -1.47
C PRO A 172 -9.85 4.40 -1.79
N THR A 173 -10.46 3.70 -2.74
CA THR A 173 -11.88 3.82 -3.06
C THR A 173 -12.79 3.81 -1.84
N ASP A 174 -13.76 4.73 -1.84
CA ASP A 174 -14.77 4.91 -0.78
C ASP A 174 -14.18 5.07 0.64
N GLY A 175 -12.89 5.43 0.74
CA GLY A 175 -12.19 5.58 2.01
C GLY A 175 -11.93 4.27 2.76
N TYR A 176 -11.93 3.13 2.06
CA TYR A 176 -11.67 1.79 2.61
C TYR A 176 -12.55 1.44 3.83
N PRO A 177 -13.86 1.18 3.64
CA PRO A 177 -14.74 0.76 4.72
C PRO A 177 -14.27 -0.58 5.29
N CYS A 178 -14.12 -0.65 6.62
CA CYS A 178 -13.61 -1.84 7.28
C CYS A 178 -14.27 -2.07 8.65
N ARG A 179 -14.24 -3.32 9.08
CA ARG A 179 -14.49 -3.74 10.47
C ARG A 179 -13.16 -4.02 11.15
N VAL A 180 -13.08 -3.61 12.41
CA VAL A 180 -11.91 -3.82 13.27
C VAL A 180 -12.36 -4.60 14.50
N SER A 181 -11.64 -5.67 14.80
CA SER A 181 -11.78 -6.46 16.03
C SER A 181 -10.41 -6.67 16.66
N LEU A 182 -10.37 -7.04 17.93
CA LEU A 182 -9.15 -7.57 18.53
C LEU A 182 -8.78 -8.88 17.83
N SER A 183 -7.50 -9.06 17.52
CA SER A 183 -6.99 -10.24 16.80
C SER A 183 -7.08 -11.52 17.62
N GLY A 184 -7.19 -11.41 18.95
CA GLY A 184 -7.05 -12.54 19.86
C GLY A 184 -5.63 -13.15 19.84
N TYR A 185 -4.66 -12.45 19.24
CA TYR A 185 -3.26 -12.84 19.19
C TYR A 185 -2.73 -12.95 20.61
N LYS A 186 -2.40 -14.16 21.04
CA LYS A 186 -1.79 -14.41 22.33
C LYS A 186 -0.27 -14.39 22.14
N ALA A 187 0.39 -13.51 22.88
CA ALA A 187 1.84 -13.56 23.12
C ALA A 187 2.23 -14.88 23.80
#